data_AF-A0A662A7A6-F1
#
_entry.id   AF-A0A662A7A6-F1
#
_cell.length_a   1.000
_cell.length_b   1.000
_cell.length_c   1.000
_cell.angle_alpha   90.00
_cell.angle_beta   90.00
_cell.angle_gamma   90.00
#
_symmetry.space_group_name_H-M   'P 1'
#
loop_
_entity.id
_entity.type
_entity.pdbx_description
1 polymer ?
#
loop_
_entity_poly.entity_id
_entity_poly.type
_entity_poly.pdbx_seq_one_letter_code
_entity_poly.pdbx_strand_id
1 'polypeptide(L)'
;PKSGGNIHGYIMDNQLQWFDETIANFEKNNNIDHIFVTIHTPAFPNGGHSKDDMWYKGNNTIRPYIEGKAVDKGIIERRDEFLDIMINKSSKTVALLCGDEHNYNRMQLGSETEIYPKGWKGEKLKISRPFWQITNGSAGAPYYGQEKLPWSSSVKFFSTQYALVFFNINGEKIELEVINPDTGEEVDKVEIR
;
A
#
# COMPACT_ATOMS: atom_id res chain seq x y z
N PRO A 1 5.74 -5.14 24.98
CA PRO A 1 4.47 -4.71 25.63
C PRO A 1 3.27 -5.30 24.88
N LYS A 2 2.28 -5.88 25.58
CA LYS A 2 1.00 -6.19 24.95
C LYS A 2 0.31 -4.86 24.66
N SER A 3 0.04 -4.52 23.41
CA SER A 3 -0.68 -3.30 23.07
C SER A 3 -2.16 -3.49 23.40
N GLY A 4 -2.70 -2.68 24.30
CA GLY A 4 -4.14 -2.49 24.40
C GLY A 4 -4.57 -1.56 23.27
N GLY A 5 -5.38 -2.06 22.34
CA GLY A 5 -5.83 -1.32 21.16
C GLY A 5 -5.23 -1.82 19.84
N ASN A 6 -5.61 -1.16 18.76
CA ASN A 6 -5.11 -1.47 17.43
C ASN A 6 -3.67 -0.97 17.26
N ILE A 7 -2.85 -1.72 16.53
CA ILE A 7 -1.47 -1.33 16.24
C ILE A 7 -1.42 -0.53 14.93
N HIS A 8 -0.34 0.22 14.72
CA HIS A 8 -0.11 0.93 13.47
C HIS A 8 -0.17 -0.02 12.27
N GLY A 9 -0.85 0.37 11.19
CA GLY A 9 -0.99 -0.43 9.98
C GLY A 9 -1.89 -1.67 10.05
N TYR A 10 -2.40 -2.10 11.21
CA TYR A 10 -3.25 -3.29 11.29
C TYR A 10 -4.71 -2.97 10.99
N ILE A 11 -5.31 -3.69 10.05
CA ILE A 11 -6.74 -3.58 9.71
C ILE A 11 -7.50 -4.60 10.55
N MET A 12 -8.53 -4.18 11.29
CA MET A 12 -9.30 -5.10 12.15
C MET A 12 -10.29 -5.96 11.33
N ASP A 13 -10.75 -7.08 11.88
CA ASP A 13 -11.57 -8.07 11.14
C ASP A 13 -12.84 -7.45 10.53
N ASN A 14 -13.62 -6.70 11.31
CA ASN A 14 -14.84 -6.06 10.82
C ASN A 14 -14.54 -5.00 9.73
N GLN A 15 -13.40 -4.32 9.82
CA GLN A 15 -12.98 -3.34 8.82
C GLN A 15 -12.58 -4.03 7.52
N LEU A 16 -11.84 -5.15 7.62
CA LEU A 16 -11.45 -5.96 6.46
C LEU A 16 -12.67 -6.61 5.79
N GLN A 17 -13.62 -7.11 6.58
CA GLN A 17 -14.87 -7.68 6.05
C GLN A 17 -15.67 -6.63 5.29
N TRP A 18 -15.90 -5.46 5.90
CA TRP A 18 -16.57 -4.34 5.23
C TRP A 18 -15.85 -3.93 3.94
N PHE A 19 -14.51 -3.94 3.95
CA PHE A 19 -13.71 -3.65 2.77
C PHE A 19 -13.89 -4.68 1.66
N ASP A 20 -13.84 -5.99 1.98
CA ASP A 20 -14.08 -7.08 1.01
C ASP A 20 -15.47 -6.95 0.36
N GLU A 21 -16.50 -6.74 1.17
CA GLU A 21 -17.88 -6.55 0.71
C GLU A 21 -18.01 -5.30 -0.18
N THR A 22 -17.35 -4.20 0.18
CA THR A 22 -17.37 -2.95 -0.58
C THR A 22 -16.68 -3.12 -1.94
N ILE A 23 -15.49 -3.72 -1.98
CA ILE A 23 -14.77 -3.99 -3.22
C ILE A 23 -15.56 -4.94 -4.12
N ALA A 24 -16.16 -5.99 -3.55
CA ALA A 24 -17.00 -6.91 -4.32
C ALA A 24 -18.24 -6.22 -4.93
N ASN A 25 -18.83 -5.25 -4.22
CA ASN A 25 -19.95 -4.46 -4.74
C ASN A 25 -19.52 -3.52 -5.88
N PHE A 26 -18.35 -2.89 -5.75
CA PHE A 26 -17.80 -2.02 -6.81
C PHE A 26 -17.38 -2.82 -8.05
N GLU A 27 -16.79 -4.01 -7.87
CA GLU A 27 -16.44 -4.91 -8.96
C GLU A 27 -17.67 -5.26 -9.80
N LYS A 28 -18.81 -5.57 -9.16
CA LYS A 28 -20.08 -5.92 -9.85
C LYS A 28 -20.80 -4.73 -10.48
N ASN A 29 -20.44 -3.49 -10.12
CA ASN A 29 -21.12 -2.30 -10.60
C ASN A 29 -20.57 -1.84 -11.95
N ASN A 30 -21.35 -1.98 -13.02
CA ASN A 30 -20.96 -1.61 -14.39
C ASN A 30 -20.77 -0.10 -14.61
N ASN A 31 -21.15 0.75 -13.65
CA ASN A 31 -20.91 2.20 -13.72
C ASN A 31 -19.59 2.62 -13.05
N ILE A 32 -18.82 1.66 -12.54
CA ILE A 32 -17.50 1.88 -11.95
C ILE A 32 -16.49 1.14 -12.81
N ASP A 33 -15.50 1.86 -13.34
CA ASP A 33 -14.41 1.30 -14.15
C ASP A 33 -13.12 1.14 -13.35
N HIS A 34 -12.87 2.07 -12.41
CA HIS A 34 -11.63 2.20 -11.67
C HIS A 34 -11.89 2.40 -10.18
N ILE A 35 -11.18 1.64 -9.35
CA ILE A 35 -11.22 1.75 -7.90
C ILE A 35 -9.82 2.15 -7.42
N PHE A 36 -9.74 3.25 -6.69
CA PHE A 36 -8.54 3.65 -5.95
C PHE A 36 -8.82 3.45 -4.47
N VAL A 37 -7.92 2.75 -3.78
CA VAL A 37 -8.02 2.51 -2.34
C VAL A 37 -7.02 3.41 -1.64
N THR A 38 -7.45 4.11 -0.60
CA THR A 38 -6.58 4.99 0.18
C THR A 38 -6.49 4.51 1.62
N ILE A 39 -5.27 4.44 2.14
CA ILE A 39 -4.96 4.24 3.56
C ILE A 39 -3.83 5.19 3.93
N HIS A 40 -3.67 5.52 5.21
CA HIS A 40 -2.57 6.40 5.60
C HIS A 40 -1.22 5.68 5.47
N THR A 41 -1.09 4.51 6.09
CA THR A 41 0.16 3.74 6.23
C THR A 41 0.43 2.85 5.01
N PRO A 42 1.62 2.91 4.39
CA PRO A 42 2.04 1.97 3.36
C PRO A 42 1.91 0.48 3.73
N ALA A 43 1.42 -0.35 2.80
CA ALA A 43 1.53 -1.81 2.95
C ALA A 43 3.01 -2.27 2.80
N PHE A 44 3.75 -1.53 1.98
CA PHE A 44 5.17 -1.71 1.71
C PHE A 44 5.90 -0.37 1.90
N PRO A 45 6.37 -0.07 3.12
CA PRO A 45 7.16 1.14 3.35
C PRO A 45 8.43 1.13 2.50
N ASN A 46 8.89 2.29 2.03
CA ASN A 46 10.14 2.45 1.26
C ASN A 46 11.06 3.53 1.82
N GLY A 47 10.63 4.25 2.85
CA GLY A 47 11.36 5.26 3.60
C GLY A 47 11.41 4.90 5.09
N GLY A 48 11.00 5.82 5.96
CA GLY A 48 11.27 5.78 7.41
C GLY A 48 10.51 4.74 8.25
N HIS A 49 9.65 3.93 7.63
CA HIS A 49 8.69 3.06 8.34
C HIS A 49 9.03 1.57 8.28
N SER A 50 10.32 1.19 8.15
CA SER A 50 10.71 -0.22 8.18
C SER A 50 10.44 -0.93 9.51
N LYS A 51 10.14 -0.19 10.58
CA LYS A 51 9.93 -0.72 11.94
C LYS A 51 8.48 -0.79 12.37
N ASP A 52 7.56 -0.29 11.56
CA ASP A 52 6.12 -0.25 11.79
C ASP A 52 5.36 -0.48 10.47
N ASP A 53 4.26 0.24 10.24
CA ASP A 53 3.29 0.01 9.16
C ASP A 53 2.84 -1.44 9.05
N MET A 54 2.72 -1.97 7.84
CA MET A 54 2.36 -3.37 7.63
C MET A 54 3.59 -4.29 7.57
N TRP A 55 4.74 -3.86 8.11
CA TRP A 55 6.00 -4.59 8.00
C TRP A 55 6.66 -4.98 9.33
N TYR A 56 6.85 -4.04 10.25
CA TYR A 56 7.51 -4.28 11.54
C TYR A 56 8.82 -5.08 11.46
N LYS A 57 9.74 -4.71 10.56
CA LYS A 57 10.98 -5.43 10.22
C LYS A 57 10.76 -6.90 9.83
N GLY A 58 9.60 -7.24 9.29
CA GLY A 58 9.24 -8.60 8.94
C GLY A 58 8.73 -9.44 10.13
N ASN A 59 8.40 -8.83 11.27
CA ASN A 59 7.93 -9.57 12.44
C ASN A 59 6.41 -9.77 12.42
N ASN A 60 5.96 -10.94 11.95
CA ASN A 60 4.54 -11.29 11.95
C ASN A 60 3.96 -11.69 13.34
N THR A 61 4.75 -11.68 14.41
CA THR A 61 4.18 -11.84 15.77
C THR A 61 3.43 -10.59 16.23
N ILE A 62 3.66 -9.46 15.56
CA ILE A 62 3.00 -8.18 15.83
C ILE A 62 1.53 -8.25 15.42
N ARG A 63 0.64 -8.00 16.39
CA ARG A 63 -0.82 -8.06 16.26
C ARG A 63 -1.53 -7.42 17.46
N PRO A 64 -2.78 -6.95 17.28
CA PRO A 64 -3.63 -6.47 18.37
C PRO A 64 -3.97 -7.53 19.42
N TYR A 65 -4.33 -7.06 20.62
CA TYR A 65 -4.91 -7.87 21.69
C TYR A 65 -6.27 -7.29 22.09
N ILE A 66 -7.30 -8.13 22.11
CA ILE A 66 -8.66 -7.80 22.54
C ILE A 66 -8.94 -8.59 23.82
N GLU A 67 -9.30 -7.90 24.90
CA GLU A 67 -9.56 -8.52 26.21
C GLU A 67 -8.44 -9.48 26.67
N GLY A 68 -7.18 -9.12 26.37
CA GLY A 68 -6.00 -9.89 26.75
C GLY A 68 -5.68 -11.08 25.84
N LYS A 69 -6.47 -11.34 24.80
CA LYS A 69 -6.24 -12.38 23.79
C LYS A 69 -5.73 -11.76 22.49
N ALA A 70 -4.68 -12.34 21.92
CA ALA A 70 -4.19 -11.93 20.60
C ALA A 70 -5.20 -12.32 19.53
N VAL A 71 -5.34 -11.49 18.49
CA VAL A 71 -6.05 -11.89 17.28
C VAL A 71 -5.26 -12.95 16.50
N ASP A 72 -5.94 -13.71 15.64
CA ASP A 72 -5.36 -14.90 15.00
C ASP A 72 -4.26 -14.56 13.98
N LYS A 73 -4.44 -13.47 13.21
CA LYS A 73 -3.53 -13.07 12.14
C LYS A 73 -2.53 -12.02 12.60
N GLY A 74 -1.27 -12.22 12.23
CA GLY A 74 -0.22 -11.21 12.37
C GLY A 74 -0.33 -10.10 11.32
N ILE A 75 0.47 -9.04 11.49
CA ILE A 75 0.47 -7.89 10.59
C ILE A 75 0.74 -8.25 9.11
N ILE A 76 1.65 -9.18 8.83
CA ILE A 76 1.99 -9.61 7.47
C ILE A 76 0.84 -10.43 6.88
N GLU A 77 0.26 -11.34 7.65
CA GLU A 77 -0.90 -12.11 7.19
C GLU A 77 -2.11 -11.19 6.92
N ARG A 78 -2.35 -10.19 7.78
CA ARG A 78 -3.42 -9.20 7.58
C ARG A 78 -3.19 -8.33 6.36
N ARG A 79 -1.93 -7.93 6.10
CA ARG A 79 -1.53 -7.25 4.86
C ARG A 79 -1.86 -8.11 3.64
N ASP A 80 -1.54 -9.39 3.70
CA ASP A 80 -1.79 -10.29 2.58
C ASP A 80 -3.29 -10.48 2.32
N GLU A 81 -4.13 -10.60 3.37
CA GLU A 81 -5.60 -10.64 3.22
C GLU A 81 -6.13 -9.35 2.57
N PHE A 82 -5.61 -8.20 2.97
CA PHE A 82 -5.98 -6.90 2.41
C PHE A 82 -5.57 -6.76 0.93
N LEU A 83 -4.36 -7.18 0.59
CA LEU A 83 -3.85 -7.17 -0.77
C LEU A 83 -4.57 -8.19 -1.67
N ASP A 84 -4.95 -9.36 -1.15
CA ASP A 84 -5.72 -10.37 -1.90
C ASP A 84 -7.04 -9.80 -2.43
N ILE A 85 -7.76 -9.04 -1.58
CA ILE A 85 -9.00 -8.37 -1.96
C ILE A 85 -8.77 -7.41 -3.13
N MET A 86 -7.74 -6.57 -3.05
CA MET A 86 -7.48 -5.56 -4.08
C MET A 86 -6.93 -6.16 -5.38
N ILE A 87 -6.01 -7.12 -5.27
CA ILE A 87 -5.23 -7.63 -6.41
C ILE A 87 -5.98 -8.77 -7.10
N ASN A 88 -6.48 -9.74 -6.32
CA ASN A 88 -6.97 -11.01 -6.83
C ASN A 88 -8.49 -11.08 -6.93
N LYS A 89 -9.22 -10.35 -6.09
CA LYS A 89 -10.70 -10.33 -6.11
C LYS A 89 -11.30 -9.17 -6.90
N SER A 90 -10.49 -8.21 -7.34
CA SER A 90 -10.95 -7.02 -8.07
C SER A 90 -10.07 -6.76 -9.29
N SER A 91 -10.68 -6.73 -10.46
CA SER A 91 -10.04 -6.32 -11.72
C SER A 91 -10.06 -4.80 -11.90
N LYS A 92 -10.92 -4.10 -11.13
CA LYS A 92 -11.09 -2.65 -11.21
C LYS A 92 -10.19 -1.86 -10.26
N THR A 93 -9.59 -2.51 -9.25
CA THR A 93 -8.68 -1.81 -8.33
C THR A 93 -7.37 -1.46 -9.01
N VAL A 94 -7.09 -0.18 -9.19
CA VAL A 94 -5.94 0.32 -9.95
C VAL A 94 -4.69 0.39 -9.07
N ALA A 95 -4.82 1.02 -7.91
CA ALA A 95 -3.70 1.29 -7.02
C ALA A 95 -4.14 1.40 -5.55
N LEU A 96 -3.21 1.10 -4.66
CA LEU A 96 -3.23 1.51 -3.26
C LEU A 96 -2.50 2.85 -3.12
N LEU A 97 -3.20 3.83 -2.57
CA LEU A 97 -2.69 5.18 -2.32
C LEU A 97 -2.37 5.33 -0.83
N CYS A 98 -1.15 5.77 -0.54
CA CYS A 98 -0.63 5.89 0.81
C CYS A 98 -0.07 7.29 1.08
N GLY A 99 0.00 7.67 2.35
CA GLY A 99 0.76 8.83 2.82
C GLY A 99 1.86 8.37 3.76
N ASP A 100 1.88 8.96 4.96
CA ASP A 100 2.74 8.66 6.12
C ASP A 100 4.25 8.86 5.86
N GLU A 101 4.80 8.16 4.88
CA GLU A 101 6.14 8.40 4.41
C GLU A 101 6.24 9.75 3.70
N HIS A 102 7.07 10.65 4.25
CA HIS A 102 7.31 11.99 3.71
C HIS A 102 8.22 11.97 2.47
N ASN A 103 7.79 11.26 1.44
CA ASN A 103 8.37 11.22 0.11
C ASN A 103 7.26 10.89 -0.89
N TYR A 104 7.57 11.07 -2.17
CA TYR A 104 6.80 10.48 -3.25
C TYR A 104 7.52 9.23 -3.74
N ASN A 105 6.83 8.08 -3.75
CA ASN A 105 7.32 6.90 -4.43
C ASN A 105 6.18 6.10 -5.06
N ARG A 106 6.49 5.42 -6.18
CA ARG A 106 5.62 4.42 -6.78
C ARG A 106 6.34 3.09 -6.89
N MET A 107 5.70 2.06 -6.38
CA MET A 107 6.17 0.69 -6.42
C MET A 107 5.19 -0.17 -7.20
N GLN A 108 5.70 -1.04 -8.07
CA GLN A 108 4.88 -2.01 -8.77
C GLN A 108 5.14 -3.40 -8.20
N LEU A 109 4.12 -3.98 -7.58
CA LEU A 109 4.11 -5.38 -7.16
C LEU A 109 3.92 -6.27 -8.39
N GLY A 110 4.66 -7.37 -8.44
CA GLY A 110 4.47 -8.46 -9.41
C GLY A 110 4.71 -9.81 -8.76
N SER A 111 4.55 -10.90 -9.53
CA SER A 111 4.73 -12.27 -9.03
C SER A 111 6.11 -12.54 -8.43
N GLU A 112 7.13 -11.82 -8.93
CA GLU A 112 8.53 -11.96 -8.52
C GLU A 112 8.93 -10.97 -7.41
N THR A 113 8.03 -10.11 -6.93
CA THR A 113 8.37 -9.14 -5.89
C THR A 113 8.54 -9.86 -4.54
N GLU A 114 9.74 -9.76 -3.96
CA GLU A 114 10.05 -10.24 -2.62
C GLU A 114 9.33 -9.38 -1.56
N ILE A 115 8.19 -9.85 -1.05
CA ILE A 115 7.36 -9.14 -0.06
C ILE A 115 7.42 -9.72 1.37
N TYR A 116 8.28 -10.71 1.60
CA TYR A 116 8.36 -11.48 2.84
C TYR A 116 9.74 -11.40 3.49
N PRO A 117 9.82 -11.59 4.83
CA PRO A 117 11.10 -11.73 5.50
C PRO A 117 11.79 -13.04 5.08
N LYS A 118 13.12 -13.06 5.15
CA LYS A 118 13.91 -14.27 4.90
C LYS A 118 13.42 -15.41 5.80
N GLY A 119 13.14 -16.57 5.20
CA GLY A 119 12.69 -17.76 5.93
C GLY A 119 11.21 -17.75 6.33
N TRP A 120 10.38 -16.93 5.69
CA TRP A 120 8.92 -16.97 5.85
C TRP A 120 8.35 -18.39 5.69
N LYS A 121 7.52 -18.80 6.65
CA LYS A 121 6.89 -20.14 6.70
C LYS A 121 5.36 -20.11 6.54
N GLY A 122 4.76 -18.93 6.55
CA GLY A 122 3.32 -18.78 6.36
C GLY A 122 2.92 -18.98 4.90
N GLU A 123 1.62 -18.96 4.64
CA GLU A 123 1.10 -18.90 3.29
C GLU A 123 1.60 -17.64 2.59
N LYS A 124 1.81 -17.73 1.27
CA LYS A 124 2.25 -16.61 0.44
C LYS A 124 1.09 -16.17 -0.45
N LEU A 125 0.79 -14.89 -0.41
CA LEU A 125 -0.09 -14.23 -1.36
C LEU A 125 0.44 -14.46 -2.77
N LYS A 126 -0.43 -14.95 -3.65
CA LYS A 126 -0.16 -15.00 -5.08
C LYS A 126 -0.59 -13.67 -5.70
N ILE A 127 0.35 -12.87 -6.17
CA ILE A 127 0.05 -11.63 -6.90
C ILE A 127 -0.37 -12.01 -8.33
N SER A 128 -1.67 -11.96 -8.63
CA SER A 128 -2.20 -12.43 -9.93
C SER A 128 -1.97 -11.48 -11.10
N ARG A 129 -1.68 -10.20 -10.82
CA ARG A 129 -1.44 -9.14 -11.81
C ARG A 129 -0.53 -8.05 -11.24
N PRO A 130 0.13 -7.24 -12.08
CA PRO A 130 0.83 -6.06 -11.61
C PRO A 130 -0.10 -5.14 -10.81
N PHE A 131 0.40 -4.62 -9.68
CA PHE A 131 -0.39 -3.75 -8.82
C PHE A 131 0.46 -2.61 -8.27
N TRP A 132 -0.08 -1.39 -8.30
CA TRP A 132 0.63 -0.20 -7.85
C TRP A 132 0.36 0.10 -6.39
N GLN A 133 1.41 0.37 -5.63
CA GLN A 133 1.33 1.20 -4.43
C GLN A 133 1.97 2.55 -4.75
N ILE A 134 1.23 3.62 -4.54
CA ILE A 134 1.68 5.00 -4.73
C ILE A 134 1.64 5.68 -3.37
N THR A 135 2.80 6.06 -2.87
CA THR A 135 2.94 6.75 -1.59
C THR A 135 3.27 8.21 -1.85
N ASN A 136 2.48 9.12 -1.28
CA ASN A 136 2.73 10.56 -1.31
C ASN A 136 2.41 11.19 0.05
N GLY A 137 3.40 11.24 0.95
CA GLY A 137 3.37 12.05 2.17
C GLY A 137 4.15 13.35 2.05
N SER A 138 4.59 13.71 0.84
CA SER A 138 5.51 14.83 0.56
C SER A 138 4.81 16.19 0.37
N ALA A 139 3.73 16.47 1.10
CA ALA A 139 3.03 17.76 0.99
C ALA A 139 3.66 18.90 1.82
N GLY A 140 4.63 18.61 2.70
CA GLY A 140 5.29 19.65 3.50
C GLY A 140 6.03 19.22 4.77
N ALA A 141 5.86 17.98 5.24
CA ALA A 141 6.60 17.47 6.40
C ALA A 141 8.06 17.10 6.04
N PRO A 142 9.00 17.07 7.01
CA PRO A 142 10.41 16.77 6.75
C PRO A 142 10.58 15.39 6.09
N TYR A 143 11.37 15.35 5.02
CA TYR A 143 11.44 14.17 4.16
C TYR A 143 12.05 12.94 4.81
N TYR A 144 11.69 11.76 4.31
CA TYR A 144 12.37 10.50 4.57
C TYR A 144 13.17 10.06 3.35
N GLY A 145 14.44 9.71 3.54
CA GLY A 145 15.24 9.05 2.50
C GLY A 145 14.79 7.61 2.27
N GLN A 146 15.12 7.06 1.10
CA GLN A 146 14.76 5.68 0.78
C GLN A 146 15.54 4.67 1.65
N GLU A 147 14.83 3.73 2.26
CA GLU A 147 15.41 2.59 2.97
C GLU A 147 15.58 1.37 2.05
N LYS A 148 16.48 0.45 2.43
CA LYS A 148 16.70 -0.81 1.72
C LYS A 148 15.89 -1.95 2.36
N LEU A 149 14.86 -2.38 1.67
CA LEU A 149 13.87 -3.38 2.07
C LEU A 149 13.77 -4.49 0.99
N PRO A 150 13.13 -5.64 1.29
CA PRO A 150 13.07 -6.76 0.34
C PRO A 150 12.52 -6.39 -1.04
N TRP A 151 11.55 -5.50 -1.10
CA TRP A 151 10.88 -5.05 -2.32
C TRP A 151 11.48 -3.79 -2.95
N SER A 152 12.58 -3.23 -2.43
CA SER A 152 13.12 -1.95 -2.93
C SER A 152 13.46 -1.96 -4.42
N SER A 153 13.79 -3.13 -5.00
CA SER A 153 14.00 -3.29 -6.46
C SER A 153 12.73 -3.12 -7.30
N SER A 154 11.56 -3.18 -6.68
CA SER A 154 10.24 -2.98 -7.31
C SER A 154 9.78 -1.52 -7.26
N VAL A 155 10.50 -0.63 -6.55
CA VAL A 155 10.27 0.82 -6.58
C VAL A 155 10.70 1.34 -7.94
N LYS A 156 9.76 1.94 -8.67
CA LYS A 156 9.97 2.44 -10.04
C LYS A 156 10.43 3.89 -10.06
N PHE A 157 10.02 4.66 -9.06
CA PHE A 157 10.41 6.05 -8.90
C PHE A 157 10.34 6.44 -7.42
N PHE A 158 11.27 7.29 -6.98
CA PHE A 158 11.37 7.81 -5.63
C PHE A 158 11.86 9.27 -5.68
N SER A 159 11.21 10.15 -4.93
CA SER A 159 11.59 11.56 -4.81
C SER A 159 11.31 12.10 -3.41
N THR A 160 12.22 12.92 -2.91
CA THR A 160 12.05 13.68 -1.65
C THR A 160 11.55 15.10 -1.89
N GLN A 161 11.26 15.47 -3.14
CA GLN A 161 10.65 16.75 -3.45
C GLN A 161 9.24 16.81 -2.91
N TYR A 162 8.70 18.03 -2.74
CA TYR A 162 7.27 18.15 -2.55
C TYR A 162 6.54 17.67 -3.80
N ALA A 163 5.42 16.99 -3.60
CA ALA A 163 4.71 16.33 -4.69
C ALA A 163 3.20 16.46 -4.54
N LEU A 164 2.55 16.89 -5.61
CA LEU A 164 1.12 16.81 -5.83
C LEU A 164 0.88 15.83 -6.98
N VAL A 165 0.08 14.79 -6.71
CA VAL A 165 -0.20 13.71 -7.67
C VAL A 165 -1.58 13.93 -8.29
N PHE A 166 -1.63 13.96 -9.61
CA PHE A 166 -2.84 13.99 -10.42
C PHE A 166 -3.03 12.65 -11.13
N PHE A 167 -4.29 12.23 -11.23
CA PHE A 167 -4.71 11.09 -12.04
C PHE A 167 -5.57 11.61 -13.19
N ASN A 168 -5.03 11.56 -14.40
CA ASN A 168 -5.72 11.92 -15.63
C ASN A 168 -6.38 10.67 -16.20
N ILE A 169 -7.71 10.58 -16.09
CA ILE A 169 -8.50 9.40 -16.50
C ILE A 169 -9.15 9.66 -17.86
N ASN A 170 -8.85 8.83 -18.86
CA ASN A 170 -9.45 8.86 -20.19
C ASN A 170 -9.92 7.46 -20.61
N GLY A 171 -11.18 7.14 -20.27
CA GLY A 171 -11.73 5.80 -20.44
C GLY A 171 -10.95 4.78 -19.60
N GLU A 172 -10.42 3.76 -20.24
CA GLU A 172 -9.61 2.73 -19.56
C GLU A 172 -8.20 3.20 -19.17
N LYS A 173 -7.70 4.24 -19.86
CA LYS A 173 -6.34 4.74 -19.66
C LYS A 173 -6.24 5.66 -18.47
N ILE A 174 -5.20 5.48 -17.68
CA ILE A 174 -4.90 6.31 -16.52
C ILE A 174 -3.44 6.75 -16.58
N GLU A 175 -3.24 8.05 -16.72
CA GLU A 175 -1.94 8.68 -16.58
C GLU A 175 -1.81 9.29 -15.19
N LEU A 176 -0.68 9.02 -14.55
CA LEU A 176 -0.25 9.66 -13.32
C LEU A 176 0.71 10.79 -13.69
N GLU A 177 0.43 11.99 -13.18
CA GLU A 177 1.26 13.19 -13.34
C GLU A 177 1.59 13.72 -11.95
N VAL A 178 2.86 14.01 -11.70
CA VAL A 178 3.32 14.54 -10.41
C VAL A 178 4.05 15.83 -10.64
N ILE A 179 3.65 16.85 -9.90
CA ILE A 179 4.33 18.15 -9.92
C ILE A 179 4.80 18.54 -8.53
N ASN A 180 5.85 19.34 -8.47
CA ASN A 180 6.19 20.07 -7.27
C ASN A 180 5.22 21.27 -7.14
N PRO A 181 4.38 21.34 -6.09
CA PRO A 181 3.34 22.37 -5.98
C PRO A 181 3.91 23.78 -5.81
N ASP A 182 5.15 23.92 -5.33
CA ASP A 182 5.78 25.23 -5.11
C ASP A 182 6.42 25.79 -6.39
N THR A 183 6.93 24.92 -7.27
CA THR A 183 7.68 25.32 -8.46
C THR A 183 6.93 25.08 -9.77
N GLY A 184 5.93 24.20 -9.77
CA GLY A 184 5.26 23.72 -10.98
C GLY A 184 6.10 22.75 -11.83
N GLU A 185 7.27 22.33 -11.33
CA GLU A 185 8.15 21.37 -12.03
C GLU A 185 7.52 19.97 -12.07
N GLU A 186 7.61 19.30 -13.22
CA GLU A 186 7.25 17.87 -13.34
C GLU A 186 8.24 17.01 -12.56
N VAL A 187 7.73 16.26 -11.59
CA VAL A 187 8.50 15.33 -10.77
C VAL A 187 8.50 13.93 -11.40
N ASP A 188 7.36 13.48 -11.91
CA ASP A 188 7.18 12.15 -12.51
C ASP A 188 5.94 12.15 -13.42
N LYS A 189 5.96 11.30 -14.45
CA LYS A 189 4.83 11.12 -15.36
C LYS A 189 4.83 9.72 -15.94
N VAL A 190 3.72 9.00 -15.80
CA VAL A 190 3.64 7.59 -16.22
C VAL A 190 2.21 7.12 -16.48
N GLU A 191 2.00 6.30 -17.50
CA GLU A 191 0.75 5.54 -17.69
C GLU A 191 0.75 4.34 -16.73
N ILE A 192 -0.28 4.25 -15.87
CA ILE A 192 -0.41 3.19 -14.86
C ILE A 192 -1.47 2.15 -15.19
N ARG A 193 -2.34 2.44 -16.18
CA ARG A 193 -3.34 1.54 -16.76
C ARG A 193 -3.69 1.97 -18.17
#